data_AF-A0A183IQR2-F1
#
_entry.id   AF-A0A183IQR2-F1
#
_cell.length_a   1.000
_cell.length_b   1.000
_cell.length_c   1.000
_cell.angle_alpha   90.00
_cell.angle_beta   90.00
_cell.angle_gamma   90.00
#
_symmetry.space_group_name_H-M   'P 1'
#
loop_
_entity.id
_entity.type
_entity.pdbx_description
1 polymer ?
#
loop_
_entity_poly.entity_id
_entity_poly.type
_entity_poly.pdbx_seq_one_letter_code
_entity_poly.pdbx_strand_id
1 'polypeptide(L)'
;PSAWQNFLEAAGLQKPIALQYGTLFAENRIRTNMLPDLTKEVLKEMGIRAIGDIMLILNHCKQQYLSQVVAWLGVLVIVHVLETVPLFVC
;
A
#
# COMPACT_ATOMS: atom_id res chain seq x y z
N PRO A 1 -4.26 -6.94 17.60
CA PRO A 1 -3.67 -5.99 16.64
C PRO A 1 -4.66 -5.63 15.52
N SER A 2 -4.87 -4.35 15.28
CA SER A 2 -5.69 -3.87 14.16
C SER A 2 -4.97 -4.14 12.83
N ALA A 3 -5.72 -4.32 11.74
CA ALA A 3 -5.11 -4.52 10.41
C ALA A 3 -4.14 -3.38 10.03
N TRP A 4 -4.48 -2.15 10.44
CA TRP A 4 -3.66 -0.96 10.27
C TRP A 4 -2.35 -1.01 11.06
N GLN A 5 -2.35 -1.55 12.27
CA GLN A 5 -1.14 -1.72 13.05
C GLN A 5 -0.14 -2.63 12.30
N ASN A 6 -0.58 -3.79 11.82
CA ASN A 6 0.30 -4.71 11.10
C ASN A 6 0.84 -4.08 9.80
N PHE A 7 0.01 -3.30 9.09
CA PHE A 7 0.41 -2.55 7.91
C PHE A 7 1.51 -1.53 8.22
N LEU A 8 1.37 -0.79 9.33
CA LEU A 8 2.33 0.23 9.75
C LEU A 8 3.63 -0.40 10.28
N GLU A 9 3.54 -1.53 11.00
CA GLU A 9 4.72 -2.32 11.38
C GLU A 9 5.47 -2.84 10.14
N ALA A 10 4.76 -3.31 9.12
CA ALA A 10 5.35 -3.73 7.84
C ALA A 10 5.98 -2.57 7.05
N ALA A 11 5.50 -1.34 7.25
CA ALA A 11 6.11 -0.14 6.71
C ALA A 11 7.45 0.21 7.40
N GLY A 12 7.76 -0.41 8.55
CA GLY A 12 8.98 -0.16 9.32
C GLY A 12 8.78 0.73 10.56
N LEU A 13 7.53 1.02 10.95
CA LEU A 13 7.25 1.77 12.18
C LEU A 13 7.41 0.87 13.41
N GLN A 14 7.86 1.48 14.51
CA GLN A 14 7.93 0.79 15.80
C GLN A 14 6.53 0.41 16.28
N LYS A 15 6.40 -0.77 16.87
CA LYS A 15 5.14 -1.32 17.41
C LYS A 15 4.26 -0.34 18.21
N PRO A 16 4.79 0.44 19.19
CA PRO A 16 3.95 1.40 19.92
C PRO A 16 3.41 2.53 19.03
N ILE A 17 4.20 3.02 18.07
CA ILE A 17 3.82 4.08 17.14
C ILE A 17 2.80 3.54 16.14
N ALA A 18 3.04 2.33 15.61
CA ALA A 18 2.14 1.66 14.69
C ALA A 18 0.76 1.39 15.32
N LEU A 19 0.71 1.08 16.62
CA LEU A 19 -0.55 0.94 17.35
C LEU A 19 -1.32 2.27 17.41
N GLN A 20 -0.64 3.36 17.79
CA GLN A 20 -1.24 4.71 17.88
C GLN A 20 -1.71 5.22 16.52
N TYR A 21 -0.92 5.05 15.48
CA TYR A 21 -1.30 5.47 14.13
C TYR A 21 -2.37 4.55 13.55
N GLY A 22 -2.35 3.26 13.90
CA GLY A 22 -3.39 2.31 13.52
C GLY A 22 -4.76 2.67 14.09
N THR A 23 -4.84 3.19 15.31
CA THR A 23 -6.10 3.71 15.88
C THR A 23 -6.54 4.98 15.17
N LEU A 24 -5.63 5.92 14.89
CA LEU A 24 -5.95 7.14 14.13
C LEU A 24 -6.49 6.82 12.73
N PHE A 25 -5.90 5.85 12.02
CA PHE A 25 -6.39 5.42 10.70
C PHE A 25 -7.82 4.85 10.78
N ALA A 26 -8.11 4.07 11.82
CA ALA A 26 -9.45 3.52 12.05
C ALA A 26 -10.47 4.62 12.41
N GLU A 27 -10.10 5.56 13.28
CA GLU A 27 -10.93 6.69 13.70
C GLU A 27 -11.27 7.62 12.53
N ASN A 28 -10.28 7.91 11.67
CA ASN A 28 -10.46 8.70 10.45
C ASN A 28 -11.07 7.90 9.29
N ARG A 29 -11.48 6.64 9.54
CA ARG A 29 -12.12 5.74 8.56
C ARG A 29 -11.33 5.57 7.26
N ILE A 30 -10.01 5.64 7.33
CA ILE A 30 -9.14 5.37 6.20
C ILE A 30 -9.36 3.92 5.76
N ARG A 31 -9.44 3.71 4.44
CA ARG A 31 -9.62 2.40 3.81
C ARG A 31 -8.46 2.11 2.87
N THR A 32 -8.25 0.83 2.57
CA THR A 32 -7.15 0.38 1.69
C THR A 32 -7.26 0.97 0.28
N ASN A 33 -8.46 1.29 -0.19
CA ASN A 33 -8.66 1.96 -1.48
C ASN A 33 -8.26 3.44 -1.49
N MET A 34 -8.09 4.08 -0.33
CA MET A 34 -7.69 5.49 -0.21
C MET A 34 -6.18 5.67 -0.01
N LEU A 35 -5.44 4.58 0.18
CA LEU A 35 -3.97 4.61 0.28
C LEU A 35 -3.26 5.28 -0.91
N PRO A 36 -3.71 5.14 -2.19
CA PRO A 36 -3.08 5.87 -3.29
C PRO A 36 -3.32 7.39 -3.23
N ASP A 37 -4.42 7.84 -2.63
CA ASP A 37 -4.79 9.25 -2.50
C ASP A 37 -4.20 9.92 -1.24
N LEU A 38 -3.50 9.15 -0.40
CA LEU A 38 -2.91 9.67 0.84
C LEU A 38 -1.77 10.65 0.51
N THR A 39 -1.86 11.87 1.05
CA THR A 39 -0.81 12.89 0.91
C THR A 39 -0.19 13.24 2.25
N LYS A 40 0.95 13.94 2.20
CA LYS A 40 1.62 14.51 3.39
C LYS A 40 0.69 15.41 4.21
N GLU A 41 -0.28 16.04 3.56
CA GLU A 41 -1.21 17.00 4.19
C GLU A 41 -2.28 16.24 4.96
N VAL A 42 -2.89 15.23 4.35
CA VAL A 42 -3.86 14.33 5.01
C VAL A 42 -3.24 13.66 6.24
N LEU A 43 -2.01 13.17 6.15
CA LEU A 43 -1.29 12.60 7.30
C LEU A 43 -1.08 13.62 8.43
N LYS A 44 -0.77 14.87 8.09
CA LYS A 44 -0.61 15.94 9.07
C LYS A 44 -1.94 16.34 9.72
N GLU A 45 -3.01 16.40 8.94
CA GLU A 45 -4.37 16.69 9.44
C GLU A 45 -4.85 15.61 10.41
N MET A 46 -4.52 14.33 10.16
CA MET A 46 -4.79 13.24 11.11
C MET A 46 -3.95 13.31 12.40
N GLY A 47 -2.97 14.20 12.48
CA GLY A 47 -2.11 14.37 13.66
C GLY A 47 -0.73 13.71 13.56
N ILE A 48 -0.37 13.13 12.41
CA ILE A 48 0.95 12.53 12.18
C ILE A 48 1.90 13.63 11.71
N ARG A 49 2.80 14.08 12.60
CA ARG A 49 3.69 15.24 12.36
C ARG A 49 5.15 14.86 12.11
N ALA A 50 5.56 13.65 12.50
CA ALA A 50 6.93 13.19 12.33
C ALA A 50 7.23 12.96 10.84
N ILE A 51 8.17 13.73 10.29
CA ILE A 51 8.49 13.71 8.85
C ILE A 51 8.99 12.32 8.40
N GLY A 52 9.80 11.65 9.23
CA GLY A 52 10.29 10.30 8.96
C GLY A 52 9.15 9.29 8.82
N ASP A 53 8.19 9.34 9.75
CA ASP A 53 7.04 8.44 9.75
C ASP A 53 6.11 8.72 8.56
N ILE A 54 5.87 10.00 8.24
CA ILE A 54 5.13 10.40 7.04
C ILE A 54 5.78 9.80 5.79
N MET A 55 7.11 9.89 5.66
CA MET A 55 7.82 9.36 4.50
C MET A 55 7.77 7.83 4.43
N LEU A 56 7.92 7.13 5.56
CA LEU A 56 7.79 5.67 5.65
C LEU A 56 6.40 5.20 5.21
N ILE A 57 5.34 5.82 5.74
CA ILE A 57 3.95 5.47 5.41
C ILE A 57 3.67 5.72 3.93
N LEU A 58 4.02 6.91 3.41
CA LEU A 58 3.79 7.25 2.00
C LEU A 58 4.57 6.33 1.05
N ASN A 59 5.82 5.99 1.40
CA ASN A 59 6.62 5.07 0.60
C ASN A 59 6.01 3.66 0.59
N HIS A 60 5.53 3.17 1.73
CA HIS A 60 4.89 1.86 1.81
C HIS A 60 3.58 1.80 1.00
N CYS A 61 2.77 2.87 1.03
CA CYS A 61 1.56 2.98 0.19
C CYS A 61 1.89 2.91 -1.30
N LYS A 62 2.91 3.66 -1.74
CA LYS A 62 3.38 3.63 -3.14
C LYS A 62 3.88 2.25 -3.56
N GLN A 63 4.66 1.59 -2.70
CA GLN A 63 5.17 0.25 -3.00
C GLN A 63 4.05 -0.79 -3.15
N GLN A 64 3.01 -0.75 -2.31
CA GLN A 64 1.88 -1.66 -2.48
C GLN A 64 1.13 -1.43 -3.79
N TYR A 65 0.92 -0.17 -4.17
CA TYR A 65 0.29 0.15 -5.46
C TYR A 65 1.13 -0.34 -6.64
N LEU A 66 2.44 -0.05 -6.62
CA LEU A 66 3.36 -0.51 -7.66
C LEU A 66 3.41 -2.04 -7.74
N SER A 67 3.48 -2.72 -6.59
CA SER A 67 3.46 -4.19 -6.49
C SER A 67 2.21 -4.79 -7.14
N GLN A 68 1.04 -4.18 -6.89
CA GLN A 68 -0.21 -4.60 -7.53
C GLN A 68 -0.11 -4.43 -9.05
N VAL A 69 0.31 -3.26 -9.54
CA VAL A 69 0.42 -2.99 -10.99
C VAL A 69 1.41 -3.94 -11.67
N VAL A 70 2.60 -4.18 -11.11
CA VAL A 70 3.59 -5.09 -11.72
C VAL A 70 3.10 -6.54 -11.74
N ALA A 71 2.35 -6.97 -10.71
CA ALA A 71 1.75 -8.29 -10.69
C ALA A 71 0.73 -8.45 -11.83
N TRP A 72 -0.12 -7.45 -12.05
CA TRP A 72 -1.08 -7.45 -13.16
C TRP A 72 -0.39 -7.39 -14.52
N LEU A 73 0.66 -6.58 -14.69
CA LEU A 73 1.43 -6.54 -15.93
C LEU A 73 2.10 -7.88 -16.24
N GLY A 74 2.61 -8.58 -15.22
CA GLY A 74 3.14 -9.95 -15.40
C GLY A 74 2.08 -10.92 -15.91
N VAL A 75 0.87 -10.90 -15.34
CA VAL A 75 -0.26 -11.73 -15.81
C VAL A 75 -0.66 -11.34 -17.24
N LEU A 76 -0.73 -10.05 -17.56
CA LEU A 76 -1.08 -9.56 -18.89
C LEU A 76 -0.05 -10.00 -19.94
N VAL A 77 1.25 -9.95 -19.63
CA VAL A 77 2.31 -10.44 -20.51
C VAL A 77 2.17 -11.95 -20.73
N ILE A 78 1.88 -12.73 -19.68
CA ILE A 78 1.67 -14.19 -19.81
C ILE A 78 0.45 -14.49 -20.69
N VAL A 79 -0.68 -13.80 -20.47
CA VAL A 79 -1.89 -13.96 -21.30
C VAL A 79 -1.61 -13.59 -22.76
N HIS A 80 -0.91 -12.47 -22.99
CA HIS A 80 -0.55 -12.04 -24.35
C HIS A 80 0.38 -13.04 -25.03
N VAL A 81 1.35 -13.61 -24.30
CA VAL A 81 2.25 -14.67 -24.80
C VAL A 81 1.47 -15.95 -25.11
N LEU A 82 0.52 -16.36 -24.27
CA LEU A 82 -0.30 -17.56 -24.52
C LEU A 82 -1.23 -17.40 -25.73
N GLU A 83 -1.74 -16.19 -25.99
CA GLU A 83 -2.61 -15.90 -27.14
C GLU A 83 -1.83 -15.76 -28.46
N THR A 84 -0.54 -15.39 -28.41
CA THR A 84 0.34 -15.28 -29.58
C THR A 84 1.11 -16.56 -29.93
N VAL A 85 0.94 -17.64 -29.17
CA VAL A 85 1.60 -18.93 -29.42
C VAL A 85 0.64 -19.89 -30.17
N PRO A 86 0.77 -20.06 -31.49
CA PRO A 86 0.03 -21.07 -32.25
C PRO A 86 0.71 -22.44 -32.09
N LEU A 87 0.60 -23.08 -30.92
CA LEU A 87 1.15 -24.43 -30.69
C LEU A 87 0.10 -25.55 -30.60
N PHE A 88 -1.13 -25.30 -31.10
CA PHE A 88 -2.14 -26.34 -31.34
C PHE A 88 -2.72 -26.23 -32.76
N VAL A 89 -1.87 -26.32 -33.79
CA VAL A 89 -2.26 -26.83 -35.11
C VAL A 89 -1.13 -27.70 -35.63
N CYS A 90 -1.12 -28.95 -35.18
CA CYS A 90 -0.64 -30.15 -35.89
C CYS A 90 -1.10 -31.38 -35.09
#